data_AF-A0A1Y5DAI3-F1
#
_entry.id   AF-A0A1Y5DAI3-F1
#
_cell.length_a   1.000
_cell.length_b   1.000
_cell.length_c   1.000
_cell.angle_alpha   90.00
_cell.angle_beta   90.00
_cell.angle_gamma   90.00
#
_symmetry.space_group_name_H-M   'P 1'
#
loop_
_entity.id
_entity.type
_entity.pdbx_description
1 polymer ?
#
loop_
_entity_poly.entity_id
_entity_poly.type
_entity_poly.pdbx_seq_one_letter_code
_entity_poly.pdbx_strand_id
1 'polypeptide(L)'
;MSEAQESHLVPGRECGECTACCVVLLIEDEDFKKPADQACSHMVAKGGCNIYAKRPSVCQNWHCAWRFMAQLGDEWRPDRSGVLLRSDENGIIF
;
A
#
# COMPACT_ATOMS: atom_id res chain seq x y z
N MET A 1 -14.21 -22.09 7.21
CA MET A 1 -15.23 -21.07 7.51
C MET A 1 -14.48 -19.76 7.59
N SER A 2 -14.53 -19.02 6.49
CA SER A 2 -13.69 -17.87 6.20
C SER A 2 -14.10 -16.71 7.11
N GLU A 3 -13.36 -16.53 8.20
CA GLU A 3 -13.57 -15.41 9.09
C GLU A 3 -13.26 -14.14 8.31
N ALA A 4 -14.27 -13.28 8.20
CA ALA A 4 -14.17 -11.96 7.66
C ALA A 4 -13.01 -11.25 8.37
N GLN A 5 -11.98 -10.93 7.59
CA GLN A 5 -10.77 -10.27 8.02
C GLN A 5 -11.13 -8.89 8.58
N GLU A 6 -11.40 -8.83 9.88
CA GLU A 6 -11.47 -7.57 10.62
C GLU A 6 -10.20 -6.80 10.29
N SER A 7 -10.38 -5.55 9.86
CA SER A 7 -9.30 -4.70 9.41
C SER A 7 -8.33 -4.50 10.57
N HIS A 8 -7.26 -5.27 10.62
CA HIS A 8 -6.09 -5.14 11.49
C HIS A 8 -5.34 -3.80 11.28
N LEU A 9 -5.99 -2.83 10.62
CA LEU A 9 -5.50 -1.49 10.39
C LEU A 9 -5.50 -0.71 11.70
N VAL A 10 -4.42 0.02 11.91
CA VAL A 10 -4.29 0.94 13.03
C VAL A 10 -5.24 2.12 12.79
N PRO A 11 -6.17 2.43 13.71
CA PRO A 11 -7.10 3.54 13.57
C PRO A 11 -6.40 4.88 13.36
N GLY A 12 -6.96 5.73 12.52
CA GLY A 12 -6.45 7.09 12.26
C GLY A 12 -5.20 7.16 11.37
N ARG A 13 -4.59 6.03 11.00
CA ARG A 13 -3.56 6.02 9.95
C ARG A 13 -4.22 6.18 8.59
N GLU A 14 -3.66 7.02 7.74
CA GLU A 14 -4.06 7.21 6.36
C GLU A 14 -2.83 7.38 5.46
N CYS A 15 -2.96 7.06 4.18
CA CYS A 15 -1.85 7.21 3.25
C CYS A 15 -1.43 8.67 3.07
N GLY A 16 -2.36 9.64 3.17
CA GLY A 16 -2.06 11.06 2.97
C GLY A 16 -1.29 11.32 1.67
N GLU A 17 -0.16 12.02 1.77
CA GLU A 17 0.72 12.32 0.63
C GLU A 17 1.63 11.14 0.18
N CYS A 18 1.67 10.02 0.91
CA CYS A 18 2.58 8.91 0.64
C CYS A 18 2.10 8.10 -0.57
N THR A 19 3.01 7.89 -1.53
CA THR A 19 2.77 7.12 -2.77
C THR A 19 3.75 5.98 -2.99
N ALA A 20 4.55 5.61 -1.98
CA ALA A 20 5.65 4.64 -2.13
C ALA A 20 5.19 3.29 -2.72
N CYS A 21 4.05 2.75 -2.26
CA CYS A 21 3.49 1.50 -2.80
C CYS A 21 3.08 1.62 -4.28
N CYS A 22 2.65 2.81 -4.73
CA CYS A 22 2.31 3.06 -6.13
C CYS A 22 3.53 3.11 -7.05
N VAL A 23 4.74 3.29 -6.50
CA VAL A 23 5.99 3.32 -7.26
C VAL A 23 6.68 1.96 -7.20
N VAL A 24 6.96 1.45 -5.99
CA VAL A 24 7.87 0.32 -5.77
C VAL A 24 7.27 -1.02 -6.19
N LEU A 25 5.99 -1.27 -5.90
CA LEU A 25 5.44 -2.62 -6.04
C LEU A 25 5.28 -3.05 -7.50
N LEU A 26 5.59 -4.31 -7.79
CA LEU A 26 5.12 -4.98 -8.99
C LEU A 26 3.64 -5.33 -8.83
N ILE A 27 2.84 -5.06 -9.84
CA ILE A 27 1.45 -5.50 -9.91
C ILE A 27 1.26 -6.20 -11.25
N GLU A 28 0.98 -7.50 -11.21
CA GLU A 28 0.67 -8.33 -12.37
C GLU A 28 -0.71 -8.96 -12.17
N ASP A 29 -1.75 -8.14 -12.32
CA ASP A 29 -3.14 -8.58 -12.28
C ASP A 29 -3.70 -8.68 -13.71
N GLU A 30 -4.79 -9.41 -13.90
CA GLU A 30 -5.44 -9.56 -15.20
C GLU A 30 -5.94 -8.21 -15.73
N ASP A 31 -6.51 -7.39 -14.84
CA ASP A 31 -7.13 -6.11 -15.18
C ASP A 31 -6.18 -4.90 -15.04
N PHE A 32 -5.04 -5.09 -14.37
CA PHE A 32 -4.11 -4.01 -14.12
C PHE A 32 -2.66 -4.50 -13.99
N LYS A 33 -1.79 -3.99 -14.87
CA LYS A 33 -0.36 -4.27 -14.85
C LYS A 33 0.43 -3.00 -14.56
N LYS A 34 1.31 -3.07 -13.57
CA LYS A 34 2.23 -2.00 -13.19
C LYS A 34 3.62 -2.60 -12.93
N PRO A 35 4.66 -2.22 -13.68
CA PRO A 35 6.03 -2.64 -13.39
C PRO A 35 6.50 -2.17 -12.02
N ALA A 36 7.41 -2.92 -11.38
CA ALA A 36 8.12 -2.47 -10.19
C ALA A 36 8.92 -1.19 -10.47
N ASP A 37 9.15 -0.39 -9.41
CA ASP A 37 9.97 0.83 -9.42
C ASP A 37 9.57 1.88 -10.47
N GLN A 38 8.32 1.81 -10.95
CA GLN A 38 7.73 2.77 -11.87
C GLN A 38 6.46 3.34 -11.25
N ALA A 39 6.33 4.67 -11.34
CA ALA A 39 5.15 5.37 -10.88
C ALA A 39 3.90 4.88 -11.63
N CYS A 40 2.88 4.48 -10.86
CA CYS A 40 1.55 4.17 -11.42
C CYS A 40 1.03 5.35 -12.25
N SER A 41 0.48 5.07 -13.43
CA SER A 41 -0.10 6.08 -14.33
C SER A 41 -1.27 6.87 -13.71
N HIS A 42 -1.91 6.31 -12.69
CA HIS A 42 -3.00 6.97 -11.96
C HIS A 42 -2.55 7.68 -10.69
N MET A 43 -1.27 7.64 -10.33
CA MET A 43 -0.71 8.31 -9.15
C MET A 43 -0.78 9.83 -9.31
N VAL A 44 -1.11 10.53 -8.23
CA VAL A 44 -1.01 12.00 -8.16
C VAL A 44 0.28 12.36 -7.43
N ALA A 45 1.04 13.32 -7.95
CA ALA A 45 2.38 13.65 -7.45
C ALA A 45 2.42 14.08 -5.97
N LYS A 46 1.31 14.57 -5.40
CA LYS A 46 1.18 14.97 -3.99
C LYS A 46 0.40 13.97 -3.13
N GLY A 47 0.29 12.72 -3.57
CA GLY A 47 -0.51 11.70 -2.89
C GLY A 47 -1.87 11.46 -3.52
N GLY A 48 -2.31 10.21 -3.41
CA GLY A 48 -3.62 9.78 -3.91
C GLY A 48 -3.60 9.21 -5.33
N CYS A 49 -4.80 8.99 -5.86
CA CYS A 49 -5.02 8.32 -7.13
C CYS A 49 -6.14 9.02 -7.93
N ASN A 50 -5.91 9.29 -9.22
CA ASN A 50 -6.88 9.92 -10.13
C ASN A 50 -8.17 9.13 -10.29
N ILE A 51 -8.12 7.81 -10.09
CA ILE A 51 -9.27 6.91 -10.16
C ILE A 51 -9.61 6.31 -8.79
N TYR A 52 -9.39 7.04 -7.69
CA TYR A 52 -9.49 6.50 -6.32
C TYR A 52 -10.74 5.62 -6.06
N ALA A 53 -11.92 6.07 -6.51
CA ALA A 53 -13.19 5.34 -6.36
C ALA A 53 -13.33 4.09 -7.26
N LYS A 54 -12.52 4.00 -8.33
CA LYS A 54 -12.51 2.93 -9.32
C LYS A 54 -11.17 2.19 -9.36
N ARG A 55 -10.38 2.25 -8.29
CA ARG A 55 -9.06 1.61 -8.23
C ARG A 55 -9.20 0.10 -8.48
N PRO A 56 -8.23 -0.55 -9.12
CA PRO A 56 -8.19 -2.00 -9.23
C PRO A 56 -8.29 -2.68 -7.87
N SER A 57 -8.87 -3.88 -7.81
CA SER A 57 -9.07 -4.66 -6.57
C SER A 57 -7.78 -4.80 -5.75
N VAL A 58 -6.66 -5.07 -6.44
CA VAL A 58 -5.32 -5.16 -5.84
C VAL A 58 -4.93 -3.90 -5.10
N CYS A 59 -5.29 -2.70 -5.59
CA CYS A 59 -4.99 -1.44 -4.93
C CYS A 59 -5.98 -1.10 -3.80
N GLN A 60 -7.21 -1.64 -3.84
CA GLN A 60 -8.22 -1.45 -2.79
C GLN A 60 -7.90 -2.30 -1.56
N ASN A 61 -7.46 -3.54 -1.79
CA ASN A 61 -7.19 -4.53 -0.75
C ASN A 61 -5.76 -4.44 -0.20
N TRP A 62 -4.93 -3.55 -0.75
CA TRP A 62 -3.53 -3.39 -0.34
C TRP A 62 -3.35 -2.43 0.83
N HIS A 63 -2.63 -2.90 1.86
CA HIS A 63 -2.17 -2.08 2.97
C HIS A 63 -0.71 -2.45 3.28
N CYS A 64 0.19 -1.45 3.35
CA CYS A 64 1.57 -1.70 3.79
C CYS A 64 1.61 -1.98 5.30
N ALA A 65 2.71 -2.55 5.79
CA ALA A 65 2.83 -2.93 7.20
C ALA A 65 2.61 -1.74 8.16
N TRP A 66 3.04 -0.53 7.80
CA TRP A 66 2.74 0.66 8.60
C TRP A 66 1.25 0.92 8.81
N ARG A 67 0.37 0.51 7.88
CA ARG A 67 -1.08 0.68 8.05
C ARG A 67 -1.66 -0.25 9.12
N PHE A 68 -1.01 -1.38 9.41
CA PHE A 68 -1.58 -2.44 10.23
C PHE A 68 -0.71 -2.94 11.41
N MET A 69 0.57 -2.62 11.44
CA MET A 69 1.48 -2.94 12.55
C MET A 69 1.55 -1.75 13.50
N ALA A 70 0.85 -1.83 14.63
CA ALA A 70 0.80 -0.77 15.64
C ALA A 70 2.18 -0.43 16.22
N GLN A 71 3.14 -1.38 16.23
CA GLN A 71 4.50 -1.14 16.71
C GLN A 71 5.32 -0.22 15.81
N LEU A 72 4.93 -0.03 14.55
CA LEU A 72 5.61 0.86 13.63
C LEU A 72 5.10 2.28 13.87
N GLY A 73 5.93 3.16 14.42
CA GLY A 73 5.60 4.57 14.58
C GLY A 73 5.47 5.30 13.24
N ASP A 74 5.15 6.59 13.30
CA ASP A 74 4.97 7.43 12.13
C ASP A 74 6.26 7.65 11.33
N GLU A 75 7.42 7.50 11.97
CA GLU A 75 8.74 7.49 11.34
C GLU A 75 8.92 6.34 10.34
N TRP A 76 8.17 5.25 10.50
CA TRP A 76 8.18 4.10 9.60
C TRP A 76 7.26 4.25 8.39
N ARG A 77 6.51 5.35 8.28
CA ARG A 77 5.71 5.63 7.08
C ARG A 77 6.66 5.66 5.87
N PRO A 78 6.39 4.95 4.76
CA PRO A 78 7.39 4.70 3.72
C PRO A 78 8.02 5.94 3.08
N ASP A 79 7.27 7.05 2.97
CA ASP A 79 7.78 8.32 2.44
C ASP A 79 8.68 9.08 3.43
N ARG A 80 8.66 8.71 4.71
CA ARG A 80 9.52 9.25 5.78
C ARG A 80 10.73 8.36 6.07
N SER A 81 10.52 7.04 6.14
CA SER A 81 11.59 6.07 6.41
C SER A 81 12.45 5.73 5.19
N GLY A 82 11.88 5.87 3.99
CA GLY A 82 12.47 5.32 2.76
C GLY A 82 12.37 3.79 2.66
N VAL A 83 11.62 3.13 3.55
CA VAL A 83 11.49 1.67 3.59
C VAL A 83 10.02 1.25 3.47
N LEU A 84 9.71 0.38 2.50
CA LEU A 84 8.35 -0.13 2.28
C LEU A 84 8.21 -1.55 2.80
N LEU A 85 7.72 -1.67 4.03
CA LEU A 85 7.39 -2.96 4.61
C LEU A 85 6.07 -3.51 4.06
N ARG A 86 6.08 -4.76 3.57
CA ARG A 86 4.92 -5.50 3.08
C ARG A 86 4.87 -6.92 3.63
N SER A 87 3.68 -7.50 3.70
CA SER A 87 3.49 -8.92 4.03
C SER A 87 3.73 -9.82 2.82
N ASP A 88 4.38 -10.95 3.05
CA ASP A 88 4.43 -12.11 2.14
C ASP A 88 3.95 -13.38 2.87
N GLU A 89 4.06 -14.54 2.21
CA GLU A 89 3.69 -15.84 2.79
C GLU A 89 4.59 -16.28 3.97
N ASN A 90 5.79 -15.71 4.10
CA ASN A 90 6.82 -16.07 5.08
C ASN A 90 7.00 -15.02 6.19
N GLY A 91 6.34 -13.86 6.10
CA GLY A 91 6.43 -12.78 7.09
C GLY A 91 6.36 -11.37 6.49
N ILE A 92 7.20 -10.47 7.01
CA ILE A 92 7.30 -9.08 6.57
C ILE A 92 8.60 -8.90 5.81
N ILE A 93 8.53 -8.32 4.60
CA ILE A 93 9.66 -8.01 3.72
C ILE A 93 9.70 -6.52 3.42
N PHE A 94 10.89 -5.99 3.11
CA PHE A 94 11.16 -4.57 2.87
C PHE A 94 11.53 -4.27 1.41
#